data_AF-A0A5R9E701-F1
#
_entry.id   AF-A0A5R9E701-F1
#
_cell.length_a   1.000
_cell.length_b   1.000
_cell.length_c   1.000
_cell.angle_alpha   90.00
_cell.angle_beta   90.00
_cell.angle_gamma   90.00
#
_symmetry.space_group_name_H-M   'P 1'
#
loop_
_entity.id
_entity.type
_entity.pdbx_description
1 polymer ?
#
loop_
_entity_poly.entity_id
_entity_poly.type
_entity_poly.pdbx_seq_one_letter_code
_entity_poly.pdbx_strand_id
1 'polypeptide(L)'
;MTTAPARPTPNNMPSKPAFDPLRPARRDELTQPFRPLYERAMTQSGLHPHTRLVGLALATYADWDTGNIPAASQPRLAGLTNASGLHQPQVVVALNTLRSRGWIKQDGAVKWERSNVQLVIPRALLKRLQGQ
;
A
#
# COMPACT_ATOMS: atom_id res chain seq x y z
N MET A 1 40.37 33.65 28.05
CA MET A 1 39.17 33.13 28.75
C MET A 1 38.59 32.04 27.86
N THR A 2 38.73 30.78 28.25
CA THR A 2 38.35 29.62 27.41
C THR A 2 37.05 29.04 27.94
N THR A 3 35.96 29.19 27.20
CA THR A 3 34.64 28.63 27.52
C THR A 3 34.57 27.16 27.09
N ALA A 4 34.30 26.26 28.03
CA ALA A 4 34.10 24.83 27.75
C ALA A 4 32.78 24.59 27.00
N PRO A 5 32.72 23.66 26.03
CA PRO A 5 31.49 23.38 25.28
C PRO A 5 30.46 22.67 26.18
N ALA A 6 29.23 23.19 26.17
CA ALA A 6 28.11 22.62 26.92
C ALA A 6 27.79 21.20 26.43
N ARG A 7 27.59 20.26 27.37
CA ARG A 7 27.19 18.87 27.10
C ARG A 7 25.82 18.85 26.40
N PRO A 8 25.66 18.22 25.22
CA PRO A 8 24.37 18.12 24.54
C PRO A 8 23.36 17.39 25.42
N THR A 9 22.21 18.01 25.68
CA THR A 9 21.10 17.37 26.38
C THR A 9 20.29 16.48 25.42
N PRO A 10 19.59 15.44 25.92
CA PRO A 10 18.79 14.53 25.08
C PRO A 10 17.78 15.23 24.16
N ASN A 11 17.35 16.43 24.52
CA ASN A 11 16.42 17.26 23.76
C ASN A 11 17.00 17.82 22.44
N ASN A 12 18.32 17.80 22.27
CA ASN A 12 19.01 18.25 21.06
C ASN A 12 19.41 17.10 20.11
N MET A 13 19.01 15.86 20.39
CA MET A 13 19.21 14.78 19.43
C MET A 13 18.13 14.84 18.34
N PRO A 14 18.50 14.80 17.04
CA PRO A 14 17.51 14.64 15.99
C PRO A 14 16.79 13.30 16.19
N SER A 15 15.48 13.35 16.50
CA SER A 15 14.66 12.14 16.62
C SER A 15 14.68 11.39 15.29
N LYS A 16 15.34 10.24 15.25
CA LYS A 16 15.18 9.28 14.15
C LYS A 16 13.70 8.87 14.14
N PRO A 17 12.96 9.04 13.03
CA PRO A 17 11.58 8.60 12.98
C PRO A 17 11.54 7.09 13.24
N ALA A 18 10.59 6.67 14.10
CA ALA A 18 10.39 5.26 14.42
C ALA A 18 10.16 4.45 13.13
N PHE A 19 10.70 3.24 13.07
CA PHE A 19 10.53 2.37 11.91
C PHE A 19 9.09 1.88 11.83
N ASP A 20 8.34 2.38 10.85
CA ASP A 20 7.00 1.88 10.50
C ASP A 20 7.10 0.89 9.33
N PRO A 21 6.87 -0.42 9.55
CA PRO A 21 6.94 -1.45 8.52
C PRO A 21 5.79 -1.38 7.49
N LEU A 22 4.64 -0.82 7.88
CA LEU A 22 3.45 -0.69 7.04
C LEU A 22 3.43 0.62 6.25
N ARG A 23 4.42 1.50 6.49
CA ARG A 23 4.60 2.71 5.71
C ARG A 23 4.63 2.36 4.21
N PRO A 24 3.89 3.10 3.37
CA PRO A 24 4.02 2.99 1.92
C PRO A 24 5.47 3.18 1.46
N ALA A 25 5.94 2.32 0.57
CA ALA A 25 7.12 2.57 -0.23
C ALA A 25 6.94 3.87 -1.03
N ARG A 26 7.98 4.70 -1.07
CA ARG A 26 8.00 5.87 -1.98
C ARG A 26 8.44 5.45 -3.37
N ARG A 27 8.09 6.25 -4.38
CA ARG A 27 8.46 5.97 -5.77
C ARG A 27 9.99 5.88 -5.96
N ASP A 28 10.75 6.75 -5.30
CA ASP A 28 12.21 6.76 -5.29
C ASP A 28 12.85 5.51 -4.67
N GLU A 29 12.11 4.75 -3.86
CA GLU A 29 12.60 3.49 -3.28
C GLU A 29 12.42 2.31 -4.25
N LEU A 30 11.68 2.46 -5.36
CA LEU A 30 11.35 1.39 -6.29
C LEU A 30 12.40 1.27 -7.41
N THR A 31 12.91 0.06 -7.62
CA THR A 31 13.87 -0.27 -8.68
C THR A 31 13.21 -0.59 -10.02
N GLN A 32 11.87 -0.73 -10.04
CA GLN A 32 11.07 -1.11 -11.20
C GLN A 32 9.70 -0.41 -11.15
N PRO A 33 8.90 -0.47 -12.24
CA PRO A 33 7.55 0.09 -12.24
C PRO A 33 6.69 -0.50 -11.11
N PHE A 34 5.79 0.33 -10.56
CA PHE A 34 5.02 -0.04 -9.37
C PHE A 34 4.14 -1.27 -9.61
N ARG A 35 3.38 -1.30 -10.71
CA ARG A 35 2.35 -2.32 -10.93
C ARG A 35 2.93 -3.75 -11.00
N PRO A 36 3.97 -4.06 -11.79
CA PRO A 36 4.60 -5.38 -11.78
C PRO A 36 5.14 -5.78 -10.41
N LEU A 37 5.70 -4.82 -9.66
CA LEU A 37 6.21 -5.10 -8.31
C LEU A 37 5.06 -5.43 -7.35
N TYR A 38 3.95 -4.68 -7.45
CA TYR A 38 2.74 -4.94 -6.68
C TYR A 38 2.14 -6.32 -7.00
N GLU A 39 1.99 -6.66 -8.28
CA GLU A 39 1.45 -7.95 -8.73
C GLU A 39 2.31 -9.12 -8.25
N ARG A 40 3.64 -9.01 -8.37
CA ARG A 40 4.60 -9.99 -7.82
C ARG A 40 4.46 -10.11 -6.30
N ALA A 41 4.43 -8.97 -5.60
CA ALA A 41 4.28 -8.92 -4.14
C ALA A 41 2.97 -9.57 -3.69
N MET A 42 1.87 -9.31 -4.40
CA MET A 42 0.55 -9.87 -4.12
C MET A 42 0.55 -11.38 -4.33
N THR A 43 1.16 -11.87 -5.41
CA THR A 43 1.29 -13.30 -5.71
C THR A 43 2.08 -14.04 -4.64
N GLN A 44 3.19 -13.44 -4.18
CA GLN A 44 4.05 -13.99 -3.13
C GLN A 44 3.53 -13.76 -1.71
N SER A 45 2.44 -13.00 -1.54
CA SER A 45 1.89 -12.71 -0.23
C SER A 45 1.23 -13.96 0.38
N GLY A 46 1.27 -14.07 1.71
CA GLY A 46 0.51 -15.07 2.47
C GLY A 46 -0.96 -14.73 2.66
N LEU A 47 -1.53 -13.83 1.83
CA LEU A 47 -2.93 -13.44 1.92
C LEU A 47 -3.86 -14.56 1.41
N HIS A 48 -5.08 -14.58 1.95
CA HIS A 48 -6.13 -15.48 1.47
C HIS A 48 -6.32 -15.34 -0.06
N PRO A 49 -6.57 -16.44 -0.81
CA PRO A 49 -6.69 -16.40 -2.27
C PRO A 49 -7.66 -15.34 -2.80
N HIS A 50 -8.85 -15.20 -2.22
CA HIS A 50 -9.82 -14.16 -2.61
C HIS A 50 -9.28 -12.74 -2.39
N THR A 51 -8.52 -12.52 -1.32
CA THR A 51 -7.90 -11.21 -1.03
C THR A 51 -6.84 -10.88 -2.06
N ARG A 52 -6.02 -11.86 -2.46
CA ARG A 52 -5.04 -11.70 -3.55
C ARG A 52 -5.73 -11.40 -4.87
N LEU A 53 -6.80 -12.12 -5.18
CA LEU A 53 -7.59 -11.91 -6.40
C LEU A 53 -8.13 -10.48 -6.48
N VAL A 54 -8.71 -9.95 -5.39
CA VAL A 54 -9.18 -8.55 -5.34
C VAL A 54 -8.03 -7.57 -5.47
N GLY A 55 -6.88 -7.84 -4.85
CA GLY A 55 -5.68 -7.02 -5.00
C GLY A 55 -5.16 -6.97 -6.45
N LEU A 56 -5.12 -8.12 -7.12
CA LEU A 56 -4.73 -8.21 -8.53
C LEU A 56 -5.76 -7.56 -9.46
N ALA A 57 -7.05 -7.71 -9.16
CA ALA A 57 -8.12 -7.03 -9.88
C ALA A 57 -8.00 -5.50 -9.74
N LEU A 58 -7.61 -4.97 -8.59
CA LEU A 58 -7.33 -3.54 -8.44
C LEU A 58 -6.11 -3.09 -9.26
N ALA A 59 -5.08 -3.94 -9.37
CA ALA A 59 -3.89 -3.64 -10.15
C ALA A 59 -4.17 -3.44 -11.65
N THR A 60 -5.23 -4.03 -12.19
CA THR A 60 -5.60 -3.84 -13.60
C THR A 60 -6.07 -2.42 -13.92
N TYR A 61 -6.63 -1.71 -12.93
CA TYR A 61 -7.09 -0.31 -13.05
C TYR A 61 -6.01 0.71 -12.66
N ALA A 62 -4.90 0.25 -12.10
CA ALA A 62 -3.83 1.11 -11.64
C ALA A 62 -2.87 1.46 -12.77
N ASP A 63 -2.39 2.71 -12.73
CA ASP A 63 -1.31 3.18 -13.58
C ASP A 63 -0.04 2.33 -13.38
N TRP A 64 0.63 2.04 -14.49
CA TRP A 64 1.77 1.13 -14.54
C TRP A 64 2.94 1.60 -13.66
N ASP A 65 3.23 2.90 -13.72
CA ASP A 65 4.41 3.47 -13.09
C ASP A 65 4.16 3.83 -11.62
N THR A 66 3.02 4.46 -11.35
CA THR A 66 2.72 5.08 -10.07
C THR A 66 1.88 4.23 -9.13
N GLY A 67 1.14 3.25 -9.66
CA GLY A 67 0.15 2.48 -8.87
C GLY A 67 -1.09 3.29 -8.47
N ASN A 68 -1.21 4.53 -8.97
CA ASN A 68 -2.38 5.34 -8.73
C ASN A 68 -3.54 4.86 -9.61
N ILE A 69 -4.75 4.88 -9.07
CA ILE A 69 -5.96 4.58 -9.85
C ILE A 69 -6.66 5.92 -10.11
N PRO A 70 -6.69 6.42 -11.36
CA PRO A 70 -7.36 7.67 -11.69
C PRO A 70 -8.81 7.66 -11.23
N ALA A 71 -9.36 8.80 -10.79
CA ALA A 71 -10.72 8.88 -10.26
C ALA A 71 -11.79 8.35 -11.24
N ALA A 72 -11.59 8.57 -12.54
CA ALA A 72 -12.46 8.09 -13.61
C ALA A 72 -12.40 6.56 -13.81
N SER A 73 -11.31 5.92 -13.38
CA SER A 73 -11.04 4.49 -13.53
C SER A 73 -11.20 3.70 -12.24
N GLN A 74 -11.70 4.34 -11.17
CA GLN A 74 -11.95 3.68 -9.89
C GLN A 74 -13.04 2.60 -10.07
N PRO A 75 -12.72 1.31 -9.88
CA PRO A 75 -13.68 0.24 -10.15
C PRO A 75 -14.85 0.26 -9.17
N ARG A 76 -14.65 0.86 -7.98
CA ARG A 76 -15.59 0.84 -6.84
C ARG A 76 -16.02 -0.60 -6.53
N LEU A 77 -16.99 -0.75 -5.63
CA LEU A 77 -17.40 -2.07 -5.19
C LEU A 77 -18.01 -2.92 -6.32
N ALA A 78 -18.87 -2.33 -7.15
CA ALA A 78 -19.54 -3.04 -8.25
C ALA A 78 -18.55 -3.53 -9.33
N GLY A 79 -17.60 -2.68 -9.74
CA GLY A 79 -16.58 -3.07 -10.72
C GLY A 79 -15.65 -4.15 -10.19
N LEU A 80 -15.34 -4.14 -8.89
CA LEU A 80 -14.53 -5.20 -8.27
C LEU A 80 -15.28 -6.52 -8.15
N THR A 81 -16.57 -6.51 -7.80
CA THR A 81 -17.42 -7.71 -7.82
C THR A 81 -17.44 -8.32 -9.22
N ASN A 82 -17.60 -7.51 -10.26
CA ASN A 82 -17.56 -7.99 -11.64
C ASN A 82 -16.17 -8.56 -12.01
N ALA A 83 -15.10 -7.79 -11.78
CA ALA A 83 -13.75 -8.18 -12.17
C ALA A 83 -13.20 -9.40 -11.41
N SER A 84 -13.62 -9.61 -10.16
CA SER A 84 -13.18 -10.74 -9.34
C SER A 84 -14.12 -11.95 -9.38
N GLY A 85 -15.35 -11.79 -9.88
CA GLY A 85 -16.40 -12.83 -9.80
C GLY A 85 -16.86 -13.17 -8.37
N LEU A 86 -16.41 -12.41 -7.36
CA LEU A 86 -16.75 -12.63 -5.97
C LEU A 86 -18.02 -11.87 -5.58
N HIS A 87 -18.78 -12.40 -4.64
CA HIS A 87 -19.94 -11.68 -4.10
C HIS A 87 -19.51 -10.44 -3.31
N GLN A 88 -20.35 -9.41 -3.31
CA GLN A 88 -20.08 -8.11 -2.69
C GLN A 88 -19.55 -8.21 -1.23
N PRO A 89 -20.10 -9.03 -0.32
CA PRO A 89 -19.56 -9.16 1.04
C PRO A 89 -18.13 -9.71 1.07
N GLN A 90 -17.79 -10.63 0.17
CA GLN A 90 -16.44 -11.20 0.08
C GLN A 90 -15.43 -10.14 -0.39
N VAL A 91 -15.84 -9.30 -1.35
CA VAL A 91 -15.02 -8.16 -1.80
C VAL A 91 -14.79 -7.16 -0.67
N VAL A 92 -15.83 -6.84 0.12
CA VAL A 92 -15.69 -5.94 1.28
C VAL A 92 -14.71 -6.51 2.32
N VAL A 93 -14.80 -7.81 2.65
CA VAL A 93 -13.85 -8.46 3.56
C VAL A 93 -12.42 -8.44 3.02
N ALA A 94 -12.25 -8.70 1.72
CA ALA A 94 -10.97 -8.62 1.05
C ALA A 94 -10.39 -7.19 1.10
N LEU A 95 -11.19 -6.16 0.79
CA LEU A 95 -10.78 -4.75 0.86
C LEU A 95 -10.38 -4.32 2.28
N ASN A 96 -11.16 -4.72 3.29
CA ASN A 96 -10.81 -4.46 4.69
C ASN A 96 -9.49 -5.13 5.08
N THR A 97 -9.25 -6.35 4.58
CA THR A 97 -8.00 -7.08 4.81
C THR A 97 -6.82 -6.42 4.11
N LEU A 98 -6.98 -5.99 2.84
CA LEU A 98 -5.95 -5.27 2.10
C LEU A 98 -5.61 -3.95 2.80
N ARG A 99 -6.62 -3.22 3.26
CA ARG A 99 -6.44 -1.95 4.00
C ARG A 99 -5.70 -2.17 5.32
N SER A 100 -6.14 -3.13 6.14
CA SER A 100 -5.54 -3.38 7.46
C SER A 100 -4.10 -3.89 7.36
N ARG A 101 -3.75 -4.60 6.28
CA ARG A 101 -2.41 -5.09 5.99
C ARG A 101 -1.54 -4.09 5.22
N GLY A 102 -2.05 -2.89 4.92
CA GLY A 102 -1.29 -1.82 4.27
C GLY A 102 -1.09 -1.96 2.76
N TRP A 103 -1.87 -2.80 2.09
CA TRP A 103 -1.80 -3.01 0.63
C TRP A 103 -2.58 -1.99 -0.18
N ILE A 104 -3.53 -1.30 0.47
CA ILE A 104 -4.29 -0.22 -0.14
C ILE A 104 -4.49 0.90 0.89
N LYS A 105 -4.64 2.11 0.37
CA LYS A 105 -5.19 3.24 1.10
C LYS A 105 -6.57 3.56 0.56
N GLN A 106 -7.46 3.89 1.47
CA GLN A 106 -8.80 4.36 1.17
C GLN A 106 -8.82 5.87 1.38
N ASP A 107 -9.39 6.60 0.41
CA ASP A 107 -9.62 8.03 0.57
C ASP A 107 -10.86 8.28 1.45
N GLY A 108 -10.65 8.89 2.60
CA GLY A 108 -11.68 9.16 3.61
C GLY A 108 -12.33 7.92 4.25
N ALA A 109 -13.26 8.18 5.17
CA ALA A 109 -14.06 7.16 5.86
C ALA A 109 -15.42 6.92 5.16
N VAL A 110 -15.42 6.83 3.84
CA VAL A 110 -16.64 6.64 3.02
C VAL A 110 -16.96 5.15 2.88
N LYS A 111 -18.21 4.81 2.56
CA LYS A 111 -18.57 3.42 2.21
C LYS A 111 -17.85 2.97 0.93
N TRP A 112 -17.49 1.68 0.88
CA TRP A 112 -16.77 1.06 -0.25
C TRP A 112 -17.44 1.24 -1.62
N GLU A 113 -18.75 1.51 -1.69
CA GLU A 113 -19.42 1.81 -2.96
C GLU A 113 -18.95 3.11 -3.62
N ARG A 114 -18.42 4.05 -2.83
CA ARG A 114 -18.00 5.38 -3.30
C ARG A 114 -16.54 5.70 -3.00
N SER A 115 -15.84 4.84 -2.27
CA SER A 115 -14.47 5.07 -1.87
C SER A 115 -13.51 4.99 -3.03
N ASN A 116 -12.63 5.98 -3.14
CA ASN A 116 -11.45 5.88 -3.98
C ASN A 116 -10.39 5.08 -3.24
N VAL A 117 -9.67 4.24 -3.99
CA VAL A 117 -8.59 3.42 -3.44
C VAL A 117 -7.30 3.68 -4.19
N GLN A 118 -6.19 3.62 -3.46
CA GLN A 118 -4.85 3.72 -3.99
C GLN A 118 -4.07 2.47 -3.59
N LEU A 119 -3.30 1.91 -4.52
CA LEU A 119 -2.44 0.79 -4.23
C LEU A 119 -1.21 1.22 -3.41
N VAL A 120 -0.80 0.35 -2.50
CA VAL A 120 0.35 0.57 -1.64
C VAL A 120 1.17 -0.70 -1.53
N ILE A 121 2.49 -0.54 -1.57
CA ILE A 121 3.44 -1.62 -1.25
C ILE A 121 4.04 -1.30 0.11
N PRO A 122 3.79 -2.11 1.16
CA PRO A 122 4.42 -1.92 2.45
C PRO A 122 5.95 -1.96 2.34
N ARG A 123 6.63 -0.99 2.96
CA ARG A 123 8.10 -0.87 2.88
C ARG A 123 8.83 -2.12 3.37
N ALA A 124 8.29 -2.79 4.39
CA ALA A 124 8.85 -4.04 4.89
C ALA A 124 8.91 -5.14 3.81
N LEU A 125 7.93 -5.18 2.90
CA LEU A 125 7.90 -6.12 1.79
C LEU A 125 8.83 -5.70 0.66
N LEU A 126 8.95 -4.41 0.39
CA LEU A 126 9.84 -3.91 -0.66
C LEU A 126 11.29 -4.38 -0.47
N LYS A 127 11.81 -4.30 0.76
CA LYS A 127 13.17 -4.80 1.08
C LYS A 127 13.35 -6.28 0.74
N ARG A 128 12.32 -7.10 0.98
CA ARG A 128 12.33 -8.53 0.67
C ARG A 128 12.28 -8.79 -0.83
N LEU A 129 11.54 -7.96 -1.57
CA LEU A 129 11.40 -8.08 -3.02
C LEU A 129 12.64 -7.63 -3.79
N GLN A 130 13.44 -6.73 -3.20
CA GLN A 130 14.68 -6.19 -3.79
C GLN A 130 15.95 -6.90 -3.35
N GLY A 131 15.92 -7.62 -2.21
CA GLY A 131 17.06 -8.36 -1.68
C GLY A 131 17.15 -9.83 -2.12
N GLN A 132 16.26 -10.25 -3.03
CA GLN A 132 16.31 -11.55 -3.72
C GLN A 132 16.78 -11.36 -5.14
#